data_AF-A0A432URZ1-F1
#
_entry.id   AF-A0A432URZ1-F1
#
_cell.length_a   1.000
_cell.length_b   1.000
_cell.length_c   1.000
_cell.angle_alpha   90.00
_cell.angle_beta   90.00
_cell.angle_gamma   90.00
#
_symmetry.space_group_name_H-M   'P 1'
#
loop_
_entity.id
_entity.type
_entity.pdbx_description
1 polymer ?
#
loop_
_entity_poly.entity_id
_entity_poly.type
_entity_poly.pdbx_seq_one_letter_code
_entity_poly.pdbx_strand_id
1 'polypeptide(L)'
;MDVVGLKKIEKQDEKPDWYDFVSPTVKALYDHAAEIVIEAEVLFKTAKNMEELAESSAVKISTDKSFVSINKLEIARRAGKSHSNITKAKAKGLVDFIEQSEAHLNAIYKLEKQRLGLKQKTKTEVEAENSKLKKIINELESEHYRESFARLQDMAFLESSASLHRRFQDLQSENEELKYQLHKYKKEILSLEKQLAETAALQLKLDKERLECARLGKKILKLQTELSK
;
A
#
# COMPACT_ATOMS: atom_id res chain seq x y z
N MET A 1 42.74 -30.28 -19.58
CA MET A 1 43.08 -29.19 -18.66
C MET A 1 42.08 -29.24 -17.54
N ASP A 2 42.57 -29.57 -16.34
CA ASP A 2 41.75 -29.88 -15.18
C ASP A 2 40.97 -28.65 -14.72
N VAL A 3 39.68 -28.86 -14.50
CA VAL A 3 38.77 -27.90 -13.89
C VAL A 3 39.20 -27.76 -12.44
N VAL A 4 39.97 -26.71 -12.14
CA VAL A 4 40.28 -26.32 -10.76
C VAL A 4 38.94 -26.19 -10.03
N GLY A 5 38.73 -27.09 -9.05
CA GLY A 5 37.49 -27.21 -8.32
C GLY A 5 37.06 -25.87 -7.74
N LEU A 6 36.07 -25.26 -8.38
CA LEU A 6 35.29 -24.19 -7.79
C LEU A 6 34.56 -24.83 -6.62
N LYS A 7 35.11 -24.69 -5.41
CA LYS A 7 34.37 -24.97 -4.18
C LYS A 7 33.06 -24.20 -4.27
N LYS A 8 31.97 -24.95 -4.28
CA LYS A 8 30.61 -24.43 -4.15
C LYS A 8 30.63 -23.60 -2.86
N ILE A 9 30.43 -22.30 -2.96
CA ILE A 9 30.19 -21.47 -1.78
C ILE A 9 28.87 -22.02 -1.22
N GLU A 10 28.96 -22.72 -0.09
CA GLU A 10 27.80 -23.18 0.66
C GLU A 10 26.93 -21.95 0.96
N LYS A 11 25.62 -22.15 0.88
CA LYS A 11 24.60 -21.09 0.93
C LYS A 11 24.93 -20.05 2.00
N GLN A 12 24.92 -18.78 1.60
CA GLN A 12 25.15 -17.57 2.41
C GLN A 12 24.18 -17.35 3.59
N ASP A 13 23.38 -18.36 3.97
CA ASP A 13 22.49 -18.30 5.13
C ASP A 13 23.25 -18.60 6.44
N GLU A 14 24.39 -19.29 6.37
CA GLU A 14 25.20 -19.64 7.53
C GLU A 14 26.39 -18.70 7.69
N LYS A 15 26.49 -18.07 8.88
CA LYS A 15 27.62 -17.23 9.23
C LYS A 15 28.87 -18.10 9.39
N PRO A 16 30.07 -17.62 8.99
CA PRO A 16 31.30 -18.39 9.11
C PRO A 16 31.58 -18.77 10.56
N ASP A 17 32.20 -19.92 10.80
CA ASP A 17 32.52 -20.43 12.14
C ASP A 17 33.25 -19.42 13.03
N TRP A 18 34.05 -18.53 12.44
CA TRP A 18 34.80 -17.51 13.18
C TRP A 18 33.95 -16.31 13.60
N TYR A 19 32.76 -16.12 13.01
CA TYR A 19 31.91 -14.95 13.22
C TYR A 19 31.51 -14.80 14.68
N ASP A 20 31.13 -15.87 15.36
CA ASP A 20 30.67 -15.77 16.74
C ASP A 20 31.76 -15.41 17.75
N PHE A 21 33.01 -15.69 17.42
CA PHE A 21 34.18 -15.50 18.28
C PHE A 21 34.90 -14.16 18.09
N VAL A 22 34.40 -13.28 17.21
CA VAL A 22 35.00 -11.95 16.98
C VAL A 22 34.25 -10.81 17.67
N SER A 23 34.93 -9.67 17.81
CA SER A 23 34.35 -8.49 18.44
C SER A 23 33.09 -7.99 17.71
N PRO A 24 32.16 -7.30 18.41
CA PRO A 24 30.97 -6.71 17.80
C PRO A 24 31.30 -5.76 16.63
N THR A 25 32.49 -5.13 16.67
CA THR A 25 32.97 -4.28 15.57
C THR A 25 33.25 -5.09 14.30
N VAL A 26 33.87 -6.26 14.42
CA VAL A 26 34.16 -7.13 13.27
C VAL A 26 32.89 -7.81 12.76
N LYS A 27 31.94 -8.15 13.65
CA LYS A 27 30.61 -8.65 13.27
C LYS A 27 29.86 -7.65 12.39
N ALA A 28 29.75 -6.40 12.83
CA ALA A 28 29.09 -5.33 12.05
C ALA A 28 29.78 -5.08 10.70
N LEU A 29 31.11 -5.13 10.66
CA LEU A 29 31.86 -5.00 9.40
C LEU A 29 31.63 -6.20 8.47
N TYR A 30 31.48 -7.41 9.00
CA TYR A 30 31.16 -8.60 8.22
C TYR A 30 29.75 -8.54 7.63
N ASP A 31 28.74 -8.18 8.42
CA ASP A 31 27.36 -8.13 7.95
C ASP A 31 27.22 -7.20 6.74
N HIS A 32 27.83 -6.01 6.79
CA HIS A 32 27.83 -5.08 5.65
C HIS A 32 28.75 -5.50 4.49
N ALA A 33 29.84 -6.23 4.76
CA ALA A 33 30.65 -6.81 3.69
C ALA A 33 29.87 -7.89 2.93
N ALA A 34 29.11 -8.73 3.64
CA ALA A 34 28.25 -9.75 3.04
C ALA A 34 27.12 -9.14 2.22
N GLU A 35 26.48 -8.07 2.73
CA GLU A 35 25.48 -7.30 1.96
C GLU A 35 26.04 -6.76 0.64
N ILE A 36 27.23 -6.16 0.66
CA ILE A 36 27.87 -5.63 -0.56
C ILE A 36 28.21 -6.75 -1.55
N VAL A 37 28.62 -7.93 -1.07
CA VAL A 37 28.86 -9.10 -1.92
C VAL A 37 27.56 -9.58 -2.56
N ILE A 38 26.48 -9.67 -1.80
CA ILE A 38 25.15 -10.05 -2.31
C ILE A 38 24.66 -9.02 -3.34
N GLU A 39 24.76 -7.72 -3.05
CA GLU A 39 24.43 -6.64 -3.99
C GLU A 39 25.20 -6.80 -5.30
N ALA A 40 26.51 -7.06 -5.23
CA ALA A 40 27.33 -7.27 -6.40
C ALA A 40 26.91 -8.52 -7.19
N GLU A 41 26.67 -9.66 -6.52
CA GLU A 41 26.20 -10.89 -7.17
C GLU A 41 24.82 -10.73 -7.81
N VAL A 42 23.90 -10.02 -7.16
CA VAL A 42 22.57 -9.70 -7.71
C VAL A 42 22.71 -8.79 -8.92
N LEU A 43 23.55 -7.77 -8.88
CA LEU A 43 23.84 -6.92 -10.03
C LEU A 43 24.42 -7.74 -11.19
N PHE A 44 25.32 -8.68 -10.93
CA PHE A 44 25.84 -9.60 -11.96
C PHE A 44 24.75 -10.51 -12.53
N LYS A 45 23.92 -11.13 -11.69
CA LYS A 45 22.80 -11.97 -12.16
C LYS A 45 21.74 -11.18 -12.92
N THR A 46 21.47 -9.94 -12.51
CA THR A 46 20.50 -9.06 -13.16
C THR A 46 21.06 -8.54 -14.49
N ALA A 47 22.35 -8.19 -14.54
CA ALA A 47 23.04 -7.89 -15.79
C ALA A 47 22.99 -9.09 -16.74
N LYS A 48 23.24 -10.31 -16.25
CA LYS A 48 23.10 -11.54 -17.01
C LYS A 48 21.67 -11.73 -17.55
N ASN A 49 20.64 -11.53 -16.73
CA ASN A 49 19.24 -11.67 -17.17
C ASN A 49 18.85 -10.59 -18.19
N MET A 50 19.32 -9.34 -18.01
CA MET A 50 19.11 -8.28 -18.98
C MET A 50 19.91 -8.50 -20.28
N GLU A 51 21.04 -9.19 -20.22
CA GLU A 51 21.85 -9.57 -21.38
C GLU A 51 21.33 -10.82 -22.09
N GLU A 52 20.74 -11.82 -21.41
CA GLU A 52 19.98 -12.91 -22.06
C GLU A 52 18.72 -12.35 -22.78
N LEU A 53 18.10 -11.30 -22.22
CA LEU A 53 17.08 -10.50 -22.91
C LEU A 53 17.65 -9.69 -24.08
N ALA A 54 18.90 -9.21 -23.98
CA ALA A 54 19.62 -8.47 -25.03
C ALA A 54 20.38 -9.37 -26.03
N GLU A 55 20.47 -10.68 -25.84
CA GLU A 55 20.88 -11.61 -26.91
C GLU A 55 19.86 -11.62 -28.07
N SER A 56 18.68 -11.00 -27.88
CA SER A 56 17.75 -10.60 -28.95
C SER A 56 18.11 -9.29 -29.68
N SER A 57 19.02 -8.47 -29.13
CA SER A 57 19.42 -7.16 -29.65
C SER A 57 20.85 -6.78 -29.23
N ALA A 58 21.80 -7.01 -30.14
CA ALA A 58 23.24 -6.95 -29.96
C ALA A 58 23.83 -5.58 -29.54
N VAL A 59 23.63 -5.16 -28.29
CA VAL A 59 24.14 -3.89 -27.73
C VAL A 59 25.26 -4.16 -26.73
N LYS A 60 26.41 -3.48 -26.89
CA LYS A 60 27.47 -3.43 -25.86
C LYS A 60 27.35 -2.14 -25.04
N ILE A 61 27.29 -2.28 -23.71
CA ILE A 61 27.70 -1.21 -22.79
C ILE A 61 29.19 -1.40 -22.51
N SER A 62 29.99 -0.40 -22.85
CA SER A 62 31.41 -0.33 -22.47
C SER A 62 31.52 -0.04 -20.98
N THR A 63 31.43 -1.05 -20.13
CA THR A 63 31.88 -0.92 -18.74
C THR A 63 33.39 -1.12 -18.70
N ASP A 64 34.11 -0.05 -19.03
CA ASP A 64 35.54 0.08 -18.79
C ASP A 64 35.75 0.32 -17.28
N LYS A 65 35.53 -0.74 -16.49
CA LYS A 65 35.91 -0.78 -15.08
C LYS A 65 36.59 -2.12 -14.83
N SER A 66 37.92 -2.06 -14.82
CA SER A 66 38.75 -3.09 -14.24
C SER A 66 38.27 -3.37 -12.81
N PHE A 67 37.99 -4.64 -12.50
CA PHE A 67 37.95 -5.21 -11.16
C PHE A 67 36.80 -4.71 -10.25
N VAL A 68 35.90 -5.61 -9.85
CA VAL A 68 35.01 -5.37 -8.70
C VAL A 68 35.86 -5.47 -7.45
N SER A 69 36.39 -4.34 -6.99
CA SER A 69 36.97 -4.26 -5.65
C SER A 69 35.83 -4.03 -4.68
N ILE A 70 35.70 -4.95 -3.72
CA ILE A 70 34.85 -4.73 -2.56
C ILE A 70 35.53 -3.64 -1.74
N ASN A 71 35.00 -2.42 -1.84
CA ASN A 71 35.64 -1.27 -1.25
C ASN A 71 35.58 -1.33 0.29
N LYS A 72 36.71 -1.66 0.91
CA LYS A 72 36.88 -1.69 2.38
C LYS A 72 36.53 -0.35 3.04
N LEU A 73 36.67 0.78 2.35
CA LEU A 73 36.25 2.08 2.87
C LEU A 73 34.72 2.17 2.99
N GLU A 74 34.01 1.64 1.99
CA GLU A 74 32.55 1.62 1.96
C GLU A 74 31.97 0.70 3.03
N ILE A 75 32.58 -0.47 3.24
CA ILE A 75 32.21 -1.38 4.36
C ILE A 75 32.33 -0.65 5.71
N ALA A 76 33.47 0.02 5.94
CA ALA A 76 33.70 0.74 7.19
C ALA A 76 32.70 1.88 7.38
N ARG A 77 32.39 2.61 6.31
CA ARG A 77 31.40 3.69 6.29
C ARG A 77 30.00 3.19 6.66
N ARG A 78 29.52 2.11 6.01
CA ARG A 78 28.21 1.51 6.28
C ARG A 78 28.09 0.99 7.72
N ALA A 79 29.16 0.38 8.25
CA ALA A 79 29.20 -0.09 9.63
C ALA A 79 29.35 1.02 10.69
N GLY A 80 29.57 2.28 10.29
CA GLY A 80 29.87 3.38 11.20
C GLY A 80 31.19 3.19 11.95
N LYS A 81 32.19 2.55 11.33
CA LYS A 81 33.50 2.23 11.93
C LYS A 81 34.65 2.85 11.16
N SER A 82 35.80 2.99 11.81
CA SER A 82 37.03 3.43 11.14
C SER A 82 37.53 2.34 10.17
N HIS A 83 37.94 2.76 8.97
CA HIS A 83 38.59 1.90 7.98
C HIS A 83 39.84 1.17 8.55
N SER A 84 40.51 1.77 9.54
CA SER A 84 41.65 1.17 10.26
C SER A 84 41.32 -0.12 11.05
N ASN A 85 40.05 -0.48 11.15
CA ASN A 85 39.60 -1.73 11.78
C ASN A 85 39.58 -2.92 10.80
N ILE A 86 39.67 -2.69 9.48
CA ILE A 86 39.70 -3.73 8.45
C ILE A 86 41.16 -4.02 8.07
N THR A 87 41.89 -4.63 8.99
CA THR A 87 43.28 -5.06 8.78
C THR A 87 43.44 -6.54 9.14
N LYS A 88 44.38 -7.25 8.51
CA LYS A 88 44.63 -8.68 8.81
C LYS A 88 44.97 -8.93 10.27
N ALA A 89 45.55 -7.95 10.96
CA ALA A 89 45.86 -8.03 12.38
C ALA A 89 44.62 -7.98 13.29
N LYS A 90 43.60 -7.19 12.92
CA LYS A 90 42.40 -6.96 13.75
C LYS A 90 41.19 -7.81 13.35
N ALA A 91 41.10 -8.17 12.07
CA ALA A 91 39.92 -8.77 11.47
C ALA A 91 40.32 -9.78 10.38
N LYS A 92 41.20 -10.72 10.72
CA LYS A 92 41.76 -11.71 9.77
C LYS A 92 40.67 -12.42 8.96
N GLY A 93 39.67 -13.01 9.64
CA GLY A 93 38.58 -13.74 8.99
C GLY A 93 37.76 -12.87 8.02
N LEU A 94 37.51 -11.61 8.37
CA LEU A 94 36.81 -10.66 7.50
C LEU A 94 37.63 -10.29 6.25
N VAL A 95 38.94 -10.06 6.42
CA VAL A 95 39.80 -9.73 5.28
C VAL A 95 39.93 -10.93 4.34
N ASP A 96 40.08 -12.13 4.89
CA ASP A 96 40.15 -13.36 4.11
C ASP A 96 38.82 -13.61 3.36
N PHE A 97 37.66 -13.32 3.98
CA PHE A 97 36.36 -13.35 3.33
C PHE A 97 36.27 -12.38 2.15
N ILE A 98 36.65 -11.11 2.35
CA ILE A 98 36.64 -10.09 1.28
C ILE A 98 37.53 -10.52 0.11
N GLU A 99 38.74 -11.02 0.39
CA GLU A 99 39.68 -11.49 -0.64
C GLU A 99 39.12 -12.69 -1.42
N GLN A 100 38.45 -13.63 -0.74
CA GLN A 100 37.79 -14.77 -1.38
C GLN A 100 36.61 -14.34 -2.26
N SER A 101 35.77 -13.44 -1.78
CA SER A 101 34.63 -12.91 -2.54
C SER A 101 35.10 -12.10 -3.76
N GLU A 102 36.14 -11.27 -3.64
CA GLU A 102 36.74 -10.58 -4.78
C GLU A 102 37.29 -11.57 -5.82
N ALA A 103 38.00 -12.61 -5.38
CA ALA A 103 38.52 -13.64 -6.28
C ALA A 103 37.39 -14.38 -7.01
N HIS A 104 36.30 -14.69 -6.31
CA HIS A 104 35.11 -15.33 -6.88
C HIS A 104 34.43 -14.46 -7.94
N LEU A 105 34.15 -13.19 -7.61
CA LEU A 105 33.52 -12.24 -8.53
C LEU A 105 34.39 -12.00 -9.77
N ASN A 106 35.72 -11.92 -9.62
CA ASN A 106 36.63 -11.79 -10.76
C ASN A 106 36.72 -13.06 -11.61
N ALA A 107 36.58 -14.24 -11.02
CA ALA A 107 36.54 -15.49 -11.78
C ALA A 107 35.27 -15.57 -12.65
N ILE A 108 34.12 -15.19 -12.09
CA ILE A 108 32.85 -15.07 -12.83
C ILE A 108 33.03 -14.09 -14.00
N TYR A 109 33.56 -12.90 -13.74
CA TYR A 109 33.78 -11.88 -14.77
C TYR A 109 34.74 -12.33 -15.90
N LYS A 110 35.83 -13.02 -15.57
CA LYS A 110 36.79 -13.51 -16.57
C LYS A 110 36.21 -14.61 -17.46
N LEU A 111 35.41 -15.52 -16.90
CA LEU A 111 34.72 -16.56 -17.65
C LEU A 111 33.72 -15.95 -18.65
N GLU A 112 33.01 -14.90 -18.25
CA GLU A 112 32.09 -14.19 -19.14
C GLU A 112 32.86 -13.44 -20.25
N LYS A 113 33.93 -12.72 -19.90
CA LYS A 113 34.77 -12.02 -20.89
C LYS A 113 35.36 -12.96 -21.96
N GLN A 114 35.68 -14.21 -21.62
CA GLN A 114 36.19 -15.20 -22.57
C GLN A 114 35.11 -15.83 -23.45
N ARG A 115 33.85 -15.90 -22.99
CA ARG A 115 32.71 -16.40 -23.77
C ARG A 115 32.31 -15.41 -24.89
N LEU A 116 32.64 -14.14 -24.72
CA LEU A 116 32.34 -13.04 -25.63
C LEU A 116 33.46 -12.81 -26.67
N GLY A 117 33.64 -13.76 -27.59
CA GLY A 117 34.37 -13.54 -28.84
C GLY A 117 33.61 -12.58 -29.77
N LEU A 118 33.48 -11.31 -29.40
CA LEU A 118 32.60 -10.35 -30.07
C LEU A 118 33.37 -9.44 -31.05
N LYS A 119 32.94 -9.46 -32.32
CA LYS A 119 33.37 -8.53 -33.39
C LYS A 119 33.04 -7.07 -33.01
N GLN A 120 33.93 -6.14 -33.39
CA GLN A 120 33.76 -4.69 -33.14
C GLN A 120 32.78 -4.08 -34.16
N LYS A 121 31.79 -3.31 -33.67
CA LYS A 121 30.92 -2.44 -34.47
C LYS A 121 31.53 -1.06 -34.63
N THR A 122 31.18 -0.37 -35.71
CA THR A 122 31.66 0.98 -36.04
C THR A 122 30.87 2.08 -35.32
N LYS A 123 31.46 3.28 -35.18
CA LYS A 123 30.86 4.42 -34.46
C LYS A 123 29.44 4.77 -34.96
N THR A 124 29.22 4.68 -36.27
CA THR A 124 27.92 4.95 -36.90
C THR A 124 26.85 3.94 -36.53
N GLU A 125 27.21 2.67 -36.38
CA GLU A 125 26.28 1.62 -35.93
C GLU A 125 25.89 1.83 -34.47
N VAL A 126 26.84 2.24 -33.62
CA VAL A 126 26.59 2.58 -32.22
C VAL A 126 25.63 3.76 -32.10
N GLU A 127 25.82 4.83 -32.88
CA GLU A 127 24.94 6.02 -32.85
C GLU A 127 23.50 5.69 -33.29
N ALA A 128 23.34 4.86 -34.33
CA ALA A 128 22.02 4.42 -34.81
C ALA A 128 21.29 3.56 -33.76
N GLU A 129 22.03 2.67 -33.09
CA GLU A 129 21.50 1.78 -32.07
C GLU A 129 21.12 2.56 -30.79
N ASN A 130 21.93 3.54 -30.41
CA ASN A 130 21.63 4.45 -29.29
C ASN A 130 20.37 5.28 -29.55
N SER A 131 20.16 5.72 -30.79
CA SER A 131 18.94 6.44 -31.20
C SER A 131 17.70 5.53 -31.14
N LYS A 132 17.82 4.27 -31.59
CA LYS A 132 16.75 3.27 -31.44
C LYS A 132 16.40 3.00 -29.98
N LEU A 133 17.41 2.77 -29.13
CA LEU A 133 17.20 2.49 -27.71
C LEU A 133 16.56 3.68 -27.00
N LYS A 134 16.96 4.92 -27.30
CA LYS A 134 16.30 6.12 -26.76
C LYS A 134 14.83 6.21 -27.15
N LYS A 135 14.47 5.83 -28.39
CA LYS A 135 13.06 5.77 -28.79
C LYS A 135 12.28 4.73 -27.99
N ILE A 136 12.84 3.53 -27.84
CA ILE A 136 12.22 2.44 -27.07
C ILE A 136 12.05 2.86 -25.60
N ILE A 137 13.05 3.49 -24.99
CA ILE A 137 12.95 4.00 -23.61
C ILE A 137 11.82 5.03 -23.51
N ASN A 138 11.77 6.00 -24.42
CA ASN A 138 10.72 7.02 -24.38
C ASN A 138 9.31 6.43 -24.59
N GLU A 139 9.19 5.41 -25.44
CA GLU A 139 7.93 4.67 -25.66
C GLU A 139 7.51 3.93 -24.39
N LEU A 140 8.42 3.19 -23.76
CA LEU A 140 8.18 2.47 -22.50
C LEU A 140 7.87 3.42 -21.34
N GLU A 141 8.58 4.54 -21.23
CA GLU A 141 8.27 5.56 -20.23
C GLU A 141 6.88 6.15 -20.44
N SER A 142 6.54 6.48 -21.68
CA SER A 142 5.21 7.01 -22.04
C SER A 142 4.10 6.01 -21.71
N GLU A 143 4.32 4.73 -22.01
CA GLU A 143 3.38 3.66 -21.71
C GLU A 143 3.24 3.45 -20.20
N HIS A 144 4.35 3.46 -19.47
CA HIS A 144 4.35 3.34 -18.01
C HIS A 144 3.65 4.51 -17.31
N TYR A 145 3.85 5.75 -17.79
CA TYR A 145 3.12 6.91 -17.29
C TYR A 145 1.62 6.76 -17.57
N ARG A 146 1.24 6.31 -18.77
CA ARG A 146 -0.16 6.13 -19.15
C ARG A 146 -0.87 5.09 -18.26
N GLU A 147 -0.21 3.97 -17.99
CA GLU A 147 -0.73 2.96 -17.04
C GLU A 147 -0.84 3.51 -15.62
N SER A 148 0.17 4.26 -15.17
CA SER A 148 0.17 4.85 -13.82
C SER A 148 -0.97 5.86 -13.64
N PHE A 149 -1.22 6.71 -14.64
CA PHE A 149 -2.35 7.63 -14.65
C PHE A 149 -3.70 6.90 -14.68
N ALA A 150 -3.83 5.82 -15.46
CA ALA A 150 -5.04 5.01 -15.47
C ALA A 150 -5.34 4.41 -14.09
N ARG A 151 -4.33 3.84 -13.40
CA ARG A 151 -4.49 3.30 -12.05
C ARG A 151 -4.88 4.37 -11.03
N LEU A 152 -4.30 5.57 -11.12
CA LEU A 152 -4.68 6.69 -10.25
C LEU A 152 -6.12 7.12 -10.48
N GLN A 153 -6.57 7.16 -11.73
CA GLN A 153 -7.94 7.48 -12.09
C GLN A 153 -8.92 6.42 -11.58
N ASP A 154 -8.58 5.14 -11.70
CA ASP A 154 -9.37 4.03 -11.17
C ASP A 154 -9.46 4.09 -9.63
N MET A 155 -8.36 4.37 -8.93
CA MET A 155 -8.38 4.57 -7.48
C MET A 155 -9.29 5.74 -7.06
N ALA A 156 -9.18 6.89 -7.72
CA ALA A 156 -10.02 8.05 -7.42
C ALA A 156 -11.50 7.76 -7.69
N PHE A 157 -11.81 7.01 -8.76
CA PHE A 157 -13.17 6.57 -9.04
C PHE A 157 -13.71 5.61 -7.97
N LEU A 158 -12.89 4.65 -7.52
CA LEU A 158 -13.25 3.71 -6.46
C LEU A 158 -13.50 4.40 -5.11
N GLU A 159 -12.65 5.36 -4.73
CA GLU A 159 -12.84 6.16 -3.51
C GLU A 159 -14.13 6.98 -3.56
N SER A 160 -14.39 7.61 -4.71
CA SER A 160 -15.63 8.37 -4.94
C SER A 160 -16.86 7.45 -4.88
N SER A 161 -16.79 6.26 -5.47
CA SER A 161 -17.85 5.26 -5.43
C SER A 161 -18.13 4.76 -4.01
N ALA A 162 -17.09 4.47 -3.22
CA ALA A 162 -17.23 4.05 -1.84
C ALA A 162 -17.84 5.14 -0.95
N SER A 163 -17.40 6.39 -1.15
CA SER A 163 -17.97 7.57 -0.47
C SER A 163 -19.45 7.75 -0.80
N LEU A 164 -19.80 7.64 -2.09
CA LEU A 164 -21.19 7.74 -2.55
C LEU A 164 -22.06 6.61 -1.98
N HIS A 165 -21.53 5.38 -1.91
CA HIS A 165 -22.25 4.24 -1.35
C HIS A 165 -22.52 4.41 0.14
N ARG A 166 -21.56 4.89 0.92
CA ARG A 166 -21.78 5.22 2.35
C ARG A 166 -22.87 6.27 2.52
N ARG A 167 -22.80 7.36 1.74
CA ARG A 167 -23.81 8.42 1.80
C ARG A 167 -25.20 7.93 1.39
N PHE A 168 -25.28 7.00 0.45
CA PHE A 168 -26.53 6.33 0.10
C PHE A 168 -27.09 5.51 1.27
N GLN A 169 -26.25 4.73 1.96
CA GLN A 169 -26.67 3.96 3.14
C GLN A 169 -27.14 4.87 4.28
N ASP A 170 -26.43 5.97 4.55
CA ASP A 170 -26.81 6.94 5.57
C ASP A 170 -28.18 7.56 5.26
N LEU A 171 -28.38 8.01 4.02
CA LEU A 171 -29.66 8.57 3.57
C LEU A 171 -30.79 7.54 3.58
N GLN A 172 -30.48 6.27 3.29
CA GLN A 172 -31.47 5.20 3.37
C GLN A 172 -31.92 4.98 4.80
N SER A 173 -30.98 4.94 5.76
CA SER A 173 -31.28 4.83 7.19
C SER A 173 -32.11 6.01 7.69
N GLU A 174 -31.73 7.24 7.30
CA GLU A 174 -32.50 8.45 7.65
C GLU A 174 -33.92 8.40 7.08
N ASN A 175 -34.08 7.92 5.84
CA ASN A 175 -35.39 7.76 5.22
C ASN A 175 -36.27 6.75 5.95
N GLU A 176 -35.71 5.63 6.40
CA GLU A 176 -36.42 4.62 7.18
C GLU A 176 -36.85 5.15 8.55
N GLU A 177 -35.98 5.89 9.24
CA GLU A 177 -36.29 6.56 10.50
C GLU A 177 -37.42 7.59 10.33
N LEU A 178 -37.35 8.44 9.30
CA LEU A 178 -38.40 9.40 8.99
C LEU A 178 -39.73 8.72 8.66
N LYS A 179 -39.72 7.60 7.93
CA LYS A 179 -40.93 6.80 7.66
C LYS A 179 -41.53 6.25 8.96
N TYR A 180 -40.69 5.76 9.86
CA TYR A 180 -41.13 5.26 11.16
C TYR A 180 -41.79 6.37 11.98
N GLN A 181 -41.15 7.54 12.08
CA GLN A 181 -41.70 8.70 12.79
C GLN A 181 -43.03 9.17 12.16
N LEU A 182 -43.11 9.20 10.84
CA LEU A 182 -44.34 9.58 10.13
C LEU A 182 -45.49 8.61 10.42
N HIS A 183 -45.21 7.31 10.49
CA HIS A 183 -46.20 6.31 10.89
C HIS A 183 -46.65 6.47 12.35
N LYS A 184 -45.70 6.77 13.25
CA LYS A 184 -45.99 7.06 14.66
C LYS A 184 -46.92 8.27 14.79
N TYR A 185 -46.58 9.40 14.16
CA TYR A 185 -47.41 10.60 14.20
C TYR A 185 -48.79 10.39 13.58
N LYS A 186 -48.91 9.60 12.50
CA LYS A 186 -50.22 9.23 11.95
C LYS A 186 -51.09 8.48 12.96
N LYS A 187 -50.52 7.53 13.71
CA LYS A 187 -51.25 6.81 14.76
C LYS A 187 -51.67 7.74 15.90
N GLU A 188 -50.79 8.65 16.31
CA GLU A 188 -51.09 9.64 17.35
C GLU A 188 -52.23 10.58 16.91
N ILE A 189 -52.19 11.08 15.67
CA ILE A 189 -53.25 11.91 15.09
C ILE A 189 -54.60 11.16 15.12
N LEU A 190 -54.65 9.92 14.63
CA LEU A 190 -55.88 9.12 14.65
C LEU A 190 -56.42 8.90 16.07
N SER A 191 -55.52 8.70 17.04
CA SER A 191 -55.91 8.57 18.45
C SER A 191 -56.49 9.87 19.00
N LEU A 192 -55.88 11.01 18.70
CA LEU A 192 -56.35 12.32 19.14
C LEU A 192 -57.68 12.70 18.47
N GLU A 193 -57.86 12.40 17.19
CA GLU A 193 -59.12 12.59 16.48
C GLU A 193 -60.26 11.81 17.13
N LYS A 194 -59.98 10.55 17.53
CA LYS A 194 -60.96 9.73 18.26
C LYS A 194 -61.32 10.34 19.62
N GLN A 195 -60.33 10.76 20.40
CA GLN A 195 -60.55 11.41 21.70
C GLN A 195 -61.33 12.73 21.55
N LEU A 196 -61.05 13.51 20.51
CA LEU A 196 -61.77 14.74 20.21
C LEU A 196 -63.23 14.46 19.88
N ALA A 197 -63.51 13.43 19.06
CA ALA A 197 -64.86 13.02 18.73
C ALA A 197 -65.66 12.54 19.96
N GLU A 198 -65.02 11.75 20.84
CA GLU A 198 -65.61 11.30 22.10
C GLU A 198 -65.94 12.49 23.02
N THR A 199 -65.00 13.44 23.14
CA THR A 199 -65.18 14.64 23.96
C THR A 199 -66.31 15.52 23.42
N ALA A 200 -66.38 15.72 22.10
CA ALA A 200 -67.46 16.46 21.46
C ALA A 200 -68.83 15.80 21.68
N ALA A 201 -68.90 14.47 21.62
CA ALA A 201 -70.13 13.73 21.90
C ALA A 201 -70.58 13.85 23.37
N LEU A 202 -69.63 13.81 24.31
CA LEU A 202 -69.92 14.05 25.73
C LEU A 202 -70.39 15.48 25.99
N GLN A 203 -69.76 16.47 25.36
CA GLN A 203 -70.18 17.86 25.46
C GLN A 203 -71.61 18.06 24.97
N LEU A 204 -71.97 17.45 23.83
CA LEU A 204 -73.33 17.49 23.31
C LEU A 204 -74.36 16.85 24.26
N LYS A 205 -74.00 15.77 24.96
CA LYS A 205 -74.86 15.16 25.98
C LYS A 205 -75.06 16.10 27.17
N LEU A 206 -73.97 16.67 27.68
CA LEU A 206 -74.01 17.63 28.79
C LEU A 206 -74.87 18.85 28.45
N ASP A 207 -74.77 19.38 27.23
CA ASP A 207 -75.56 20.53 26.80
C ASP A 207 -77.06 20.20 26.70
N LYS A 208 -77.42 18.97 26.30
CA LYS A 208 -78.81 18.49 26.33
C LYS A 208 -79.35 18.40 27.76
N GLU A 209 -78.58 17.83 28.68
CA GLU A 209 -78.95 17.73 30.10
C GLU A 209 -79.10 19.11 30.73
N ARG A 210 -78.20 20.06 30.44
CA ARG A 210 -78.31 21.45 30.89
C ARG A 210 -79.58 22.12 30.39
N LEU A 211 -79.96 21.92 29.13
CA LEU A 211 -81.20 22.42 28.56
C LEU A 211 -82.44 21.83 29.26
N GLU A 212 -82.42 20.53 29.57
CA GLU A 212 -83.50 19.85 30.29
C GLU A 212 -83.64 20.37 31.72
N CYS A 213 -82.54 20.48 32.46
CA CYS A 213 -82.50 21.08 33.79
C CYS A 213 -83.05 22.51 33.78
N ALA A 214 -82.67 23.33 32.78
CA ALA A 214 -83.21 24.68 32.63
C ALA A 214 -84.73 24.69 32.37
N ARG A 215 -85.25 23.74 31.59
CA ARG A 215 -86.70 23.58 31.36
C ARG A 215 -87.44 23.17 32.64
N LEU A 216 -86.91 22.19 33.37
CA LEU A 216 -87.48 21.75 34.64
C LEU A 216 -87.45 22.88 35.68
N GLY A 217 -86.34 23.62 35.78
CA GLY A 217 -86.23 24.78 36.66
C GLY A 217 -87.29 25.84 36.37
N LYS A 218 -87.54 26.17 35.09
CA LYS A 218 -88.63 27.07 34.68
C LYS A 218 -90.01 26.53 35.07
N LYS A 219 -90.24 25.23 34.97
CA LYS A 219 -91.51 24.59 35.32
C LYS A 219 -91.75 24.62 36.84
N ILE A 220 -90.73 24.30 37.64
CA ILE A 220 -90.77 24.37 39.10
C ILE A 220 -91.09 25.80 39.55
N LEU A 221 -90.40 26.79 38.99
CA LEU A 221 -90.63 28.20 39.32
C LEU A 221 -92.09 28.61 39.06
N LYS A 222 -92.66 28.22 37.91
CA LYS A 222 -94.08 28.46 37.59
C LYS A 222 -95.01 27.82 38.64
N LEU A 223 -94.81 26.55 38.96
CA LEU A 223 -95.62 25.84 39.96
C LEU A 223 -95.52 26.51 41.35
N GLN A 224 -94.32 26.95 41.76
CA GLN A 224 -94.13 27.69 43.02
C GLN A 224 -94.89 29.01 43.04
N THR A 225 -94.88 29.77 41.93
CA THR A 225 -95.63 31.02 41.82
C THR A 225 -97.15 30.82 41.80
N GLU A 226 -97.63 29.68 41.29
CA GLU A 226 -99.05 29.31 41.32
C GLU A 226 -99.49 28.91 42.73
N LEU A 227 -98.67 28.17 43.47
CA LEU A 227 -98.93 27.77 44.86
C LEU A 227 -98.86 28.92 45.88
N SER A 228 -98.15 30.00 45.56
CA SER A 228 -97.99 31.16 46.45
C SER A 228 -99.09 32.22 46.29
N LYS A 229 -100.09 31.96 45.44
CA LYS A 229 -101.28 32.80 45.23
C LYS A 229 -102.50 32.16 45.89
#